data_AF-A0A0P9N1Z8-F1
#
_entry.id   AF-A0A0P9N1Z8-F1
#
_cell.length_a   1.000
_cell.length_b   1.000
_cell.length_c   1.000
_cell.angle_alpha   90.00
_cell.angle_beta   90.00
_cell.angle_gamma   90.00
#
_symmetry.space_group_name_H-M   'P 1'
#
loop_
_entity.id
_entity.type
_entity.pdbx_description
1 polymer ?
#
loop_
_entity_poly.entity_id
_entity_poly.type
_entity_poly.pdbx_seq_one_letter_code
_entity_poly.pdbx_strand_id
1 'polypeptide(L)'
;MIEVISATALATVQDLGRHGSLGYGVGTSGAMDTLSLQLGNLLLGNDEDAAGIEIPLFPFEVRFVEDCTFAITGAACSARLDGERLPGNWVAQARKNQVLKLSYPTTGSRAYLCLAGGVDVPQVLGSRSTQLRGAFGGWQGRALQQGDLIPAGAANQPRAGDFGLQSAAAALPLIIDELPAIRVLPAAEFDCFSVEAQQTFFAGEWKITTQSNRYGYRMEGTPLLPREALEIRSHGIVPGVIQVPHGGQPIVQMRDAQPSGGYPKFATVIEADLWRLGQAPIGSKVRFVQCSYEEAVEALDTNHAFIEDARRLLALRGLQGHR
;
A
#
# COMPACT_ATOMS: atom_id res chain seq x y z
N MET A 1 22.66 -5.79 -0.38
CA MET A 1 22.25 -6.28 0.95
C MET A 1 22.15 -5.10 1.91
N ILE A 2 21.17 -5.11 2.79
CA ILE A 2 21.01 -4.13 3.86
C ILE A 2 20.89 -4.82 5.22
N GLU A 3 21.37 -4.17 6.27
CA GLU A 3 21.14 -4.57 7.66
C GLU A 3 20.13 -3.63 8.31
N VAL A 4 19.11 -4.19 8.96
CA VAL A 4 18.14 -3.41 9.72
C VAL A 4 18.76 -2.95 11.03
N ILE A 5 18.98 -1.64 11.16
CA ILE A 5 19.54 -1.03 12.38
C ILE A 5 18.45 -0.81 13.42
N SER A 6 17.31 -0.29 12.96
CA SER A 6 16.15 -0.04 13.78
C SER A 6 14.90 -0.15 12.92
N ALA A 7 13.93 -0.94 13.38
CA ALA A 7 12.63 -1.01 12.78
C ALA A 7 11.58 -0.80 13.86
N THR A 8 10.82 0.28 13.73
CA THR A 8 9.51 0.32 14.39
C THR A 8 8.68 -0.82 13.80
N ALA A 9 7.89 -1.51 14.64
CA ALA A 9 7.21 -2.74 14.26
C ALA A 9 6.48 -2.65 12.89
N LEU A 10 6.26 -3.82 12.26
CA LEU A 10 5.44 -3.99 11.05
C LEU A 10 6.08 -3.58 9.71
N ALA A 11 7.35 -3.18 9.66
CA ALA A 11 8.06 -3.11 8.39
C ALA A 11 8.14 -4.52 7.77
N THR A 12 7.67 -4.70 6.53
CA THR A 12 7.57 -6.03 5.89
C THR A 12 8.02 -5.99 4.44
N VAL A 13 8.44 -7.15 3.93
CA VAL A 13 8.72 -7.31 2.50
C VAL A 13 7.39 -7.50 1.77
N GLN A 14 7.14 -6.69 0.75
CA GLN A 14 5.92 -6.72 -0.03
C GLN A 14 6.24 -6.61 -1.53
N ASP A 15 5.58 -7.43 -2.34
CA ASP A 15 5.43 -7.22 -3.78
C ASP A 15 3.99 -6.80 -4.09
N LEU A 16 3.51 -7.01 -5.32
CA LEU A 16 2.11 -6.73 -5.69
C LEU A 16 1.10 -7.76 -5.15
N GLY A 17 1.59 -8.81 -4.50
CA GLY A 17 0.77 -9.79 -3.80
C GLY A 17 0.67 -11.12 -4.52
N ARG A 18 -0.17 -11.97 -3.94
CA ARG A 18 -0.31 -13.39 -4.24
C ARG A 18 -1.66 -13.68 -4.86
N HIS A 19 -1.65 -13.96 -6.15
CA HIS A 19 -2.87 -14.24 -6.90
C HIS A 19 -3.12 -15.76 -7.02
N GLY A 20 -4.36 -16.15 -7.30
CA GLY A 20 -4.74 -17.55 -7.52
C GLY A 20 -4.88 -18.43 -6.27
N SER A 21 -4.56 -17.91 -5.07
CA SER A 21 -4.59 -18.71 -3.82
C SER A 21 -5.81 -18.48 -2.93
N LEU A 22 -6.71 -17.54 -3.28
CA LEU A 22 -7.90 -17.21 -2.48
C LEU A 22 -8.83 -18.41 -2.26
N GLY A 23 -8.97 -19.28 -3.26
CA GLY A 23 -9.79 -20.51 -3.16
C GLY A 23 -9.28 -21.51 -2.12
N TYR A 24 -8.02 -21.39 -1.69
CA TYR A 24 -7.42 -22.21 -0.62
C TYR A 24 -7.46 -21.52 0.75
N GLY A 25 -8.16 -20.40 0.88
CA GLY A 25 -8.21 -19.61 2.12
C GLY A 25 -6.95 -18.78 2.37
N VAL A 26 -6.13 -18.53 1.34
CA VAL A 26 -4.93 -17.69 1.42
C VAL A 26 -5.19 -16.32 0.78
N GLY A 27 -5.12 -15.27 1.59
CA GLY A 27 -5.25 -13.87 1.14
C GLY A 27 -4.13 -13.41 0.22
N THR A 28 -4.36 -12.30 -0.48
CA THR A 28 -3.42 -11.77 -1.47
C THR A 28 -2.17 -11.16 -0.85
N SER A 29 -2.27 -10.53 0.32
CA SER A 29 -1.22 -9.62 0.82
C SER A 29 -0.84 -8.59 -0.25
N GLY A 30 0.42 -8.17 -0.34
CA GLY A 30 0.87 -7.15 -1.27
C GLY A 30 1.01 -5.78 -0.60
N ALA A 31 1.62 -4.84 -1.32
CA ALA A 31 1.71 -3.45 -0.90
C ALA A 31 0.32 -2.83 -0.67
N MET A 32 0.18 -2.05 0.42
CA MET A 32 -1.03 -1.28 0.71
C MET A 32 -1.23 -0.11 -0.25
N ASP A 33 -0.13 0.37 -0.83
CA ASP A 33 -0.06 1.37 -1.89
C ASP A 33 0.85 0.84 -2.98
N THR A 34 0.22 0.19 -3.97
CA THR A 34 0.88 -0.47 -5.09
C THR A 34 1.57 0.52 -6.01
N LEU A 35 0.97 1.70 -6.23
CA LEU A 35 1.55 2.73 -7.12
C LEU A 35 2.90 3.21 -6.60
N SER A 36 3.03 3.44 -5.29
CA SER A 36 4.31 3.85 -4.71
C SER A 36 5.38 2.77 -4.81
N LEU A 37 5.02 1.49 -4.61
CA LEU A 37 5.95 0.37 -4.80
C LEU A 37 6.42 0.31 -6.26
N GLN A 38 5.49 0.34 -7.22
CA GLN A 38 5.80 0.30 -8.66
C GLN A 38 6.70 1.47 -9.08
N LEU A 39 6.41 2.71 -8.63
CA LEU A 39 7.26 3.86 -8.89
C LEU A 39 8.69 3.66 -8.39
N GLY A 40 8.85 3.11 -7.18
CA GLY A 40 10.16 2.85 -6.59
C GLY A 40 10.96 1.82 -7.38
N ASN A 41 10.29 0.77 -7.85
CA ASN A 41 10.88 -0.23 -8.74
C ASN A 41 11.26 0.33 -10.11
N LEU A 42 10.37 1.11 -10.73
CA LEU A 42 10.62 1.76 -12.02
C LEU A 42 11.82 2.69 -11.98
N LEU A 43 11.93 3.52 -10.93
CA LEU A 43 13.08 4.39 -10.69
C LEU A 43 14.42 3.60 -10.71
N LEU A 44 14.38 2.35 -10.25
CA LEU A 44 15.53 1.44 -10.20
C LEU A 44 15.66 0.54 -11.42
N GLY A 45 14.75 0.67 -12.40
CA GLY A 45 14.65 -0.19 -13.58
C GLY A 45 14.44 -1.67 -13.23
N ASN A 46 13.87 -1.94 -12.06
CA ASN A 46 13.38 -3.26 -11.71
C ASN A 46 12.08 -3.54 -12.47
N ASP A 47 11.66 -4.81 -12.47
CA ASP A 47 10.26 -5.13 -12.77
C ASP A 47 9.35 -4.45 -11.74
N GLU A 48 8.18 -4.00 -12.19
CA GLU A 48 7.24 -3.23 -11.37
C GLU A 48 6.73 -4.00 -10.15
N ASP A 49 6.69 -5.33 -10.27
CA ASP A 49 6.28 -6.27 -9.24
C ASP A 49 7.43 -6.75 -8.35
N ALA A 50 8.65 -6.23 -8.52
CA ALA A 50 9.75 -6.57 -7.66
C ALA A 50 9.43 -6.22 -6.18
N ALA A 51 9.92 -7.05 -5.26
CA ALA A 51 9.65 -6.83 -3.84
C ALA A 51 10.41 -5.62 -3.30
N GLY A 52 9.72 -4.83 -2.48
CA GLY A 52 10.29 -3.74 -1.68
C GLY A 52 9.96 -3.92 -0.20
N ILE A 53 10.45 -3.01 0.63
CA ILE A 53 10.11 -2.97 2.05
C ILE A 53 9.02 -1.92 2.27
N GLU A 54 7.83 -2.36 2.67
CA GLU A 54 6.75 -1.47 3.13
C GLU A 54 7.01 -1.05 4.58
N ILE A 55 7.02 0.26 4.82
CA ILE A 55 7.38 0.88 6.10
C ILE A 55 6.17 1.70 6.57
N PRO A 56 5.32 1.13 7.45
CA PRO A 56 4.12 1.81 7.93
C PRO A 56 4.34 2.66 9.19
N LEU A 57 5.45 2.45 9.90
CA LEU A 57 5.79 3.14 11.14
C LEU A 57 7.22 3.65 11.08
N PHE A 58 7.44 4.81 11.70
CA PHE A 58 8.71 5.54 11.68
C PHE A 58 9.14 5.83 13.13
N PRO A 59 10.45 5.94 13.42
CA PRO A 59 11.56 5.88 12.47
C PRO A 59 11.89 4.46 11.98
N PHE A 60 12.60 4.39 10.84
CA PHE A 60 13.16 3.16 10.27
C PHE A 60 14.58 3.44 9.79
N GLU A 61 15.54 2.58 10.13
CA GLU A 61 16.96 2.77 9.85
C GLU A 61 17.60 1.48 9.32
N VAL A 62 18.37 1.62 8.24
CA VAL A 62 19.10 0.51 7.62
C VAL A 62 20.52 0.94 7.28
N ARG A 63 21.45 -0.01 7.35
CA ARG A 63 22.84 0.16 6.91
C ARG A 63 23.07 -0.64 5.64
N PHE A 64 23.66 -0.03 4.64
CA PHE A 64 24.02 -0.72 3.41
C PHE A 64 25.29 -1.54 3.63
N VAL A 65 25.24 -2.85 3.45
CA VAL A 65 26.39 -3.75 3.70
C VAL A 65 27.37 -3.76 2.52
N GLU A 66 26.91 -3.26 1.38
CA GLU A 66 27.63 -3.10 0.12
C GLU A 66 27.08 -1.85 -0.62
N ASP A 67 27.77 -1.41 -1.67
CA ASP A 67 27.27 -0.33 -2.52
C ASP A 67 25.92 -0.71 -3.13
N CYS A 68 24.93 0.18 -3.05
CA CYS A 68 23.57 -0.11 -3.45
C CYS A 68 22.88 1.14 -4.02
N THR A 69 22.24 0.99 -5.18
CA THR A 69 21.27 1.98 -5.67
C THR A 69 19.90 1.65 -5.05
N PHE A 70 19.20 2.65 -4.56
CA PHE A 70 17.89 2.48 -3.90
C PHE A 70 16.97 3.66 -4.19
N ALA A 71 15.68 3.48 -3.92
CA ALA A 71 14.67 4.52 -4.06
C ALA A 71 13.71 4.51 -2.88
N ILE A 72 13.25 5.69 -2.48
CA ILE A 72 12.22 5.88 -1.44
C ILE A 72 11.00 6.55 -2.05
N THR A 73 9.85 5.89 -1.96
CA THR A 73 8.55 6.37 -2.49
C THR A 73 7.45 6.28 -1.44
N GLY A 74 6.27 6.79 -1.75
CA GLY A 74 5.11 6.79 -0.86
C GLY A 74 5.04 8.05 -0.01
N ALA A 75 4.86 7.88 1.30
CA ALA A 75 4.75 8.97 2.25
C ALA A 75 5.96 9.92 2.16
N ALA A 76 5.72 11.21 2.33
CA ALA A 76 6.74 12.26 2.30
C ALA A 76 7.56 12.24 3.61
N CYS A 77 8.30 11.16 3.83
CA CYS A 77 9.19 10.99 4.96
C CYS A 77 10.47 11.82 4.81
N SER A 78 11.01 12.28 5.94
CA SER A 78 12.33 12.90 5.97
C SER A 78 13.40 11.81 5.90
N ALA A 79 13.84 11.51 4.68
CA ALA A 79 14.89 10.53 4.39
C ALA A 79 16.28 11.19 4.45
N ARG A 80 17.22 10.54 5.14
CA ARG A 80 18.62 10.99 5.23
C ARG A 80 19.59 9.84 5.04
N LEU A 81 20.62 10.03 4.24
CA LEU A 81 21.76 9.11 4.09
C LEU A 81 22.98 9.74 4.77
N ASP A 82 23.47 9.14 5.85
CA ASP A 82 24.54 9.70 6.72
C ASP A 82 24.29 11.16 7.13
N GLY A 83 23.02 11.53 7.32
CA GLY A 83 22.60 12.87 7.73
C GLY A 83 22.27 13.82 6.56
N GLU A 84 22.71 13.52 5.34
CA GLU A 84 22.38 14.28 4.14
C GLU A 84 20.93 14.01 3.70
N ARG A 85 20.16 15.06 3.46
CA ARG A 85 18.74 14.94 3.12
C ARG A 85 18.57 14.46 1.68
N LEU A 86 17.72 13.46 1.50
CA LEU A 86 17.32 12.97 0.18
C LEU A 86 15.97 13.58 -0.23
N PRO A 87 15.77 13.88 -1.54
CA PRO A 87 14.44 14.14 -2.07
C PRO A 87 13.54 12.90 -1.97
N GLY A 88 12.22 13.11 -1.92
CA GLY A 88 11.25 12.02 -2.00
C GLY A 88 11.03 11.56 -3.45
N ASN A 89 10.65 10.30 -3.64
CA ASN A 89 10.43 9.67 -4.95
C ASN A 89 11.65 9.79 -5.88
N TRP A 90 12.81 9.47 -5.32
CA TRP A 90 14.12 9.78 -5.90
C TRP A 90 15.04 8.56 -5.87
N VAL A 91 15.88 8.41 -6.90
CA VAL A 91 16.97 7.41 -6.93
C VAL A 91 18.18 7.96 -6.21
N ALA A 92 18.72 7.20 -5.26
CA ALA A 92 19.96 7.53 -4.57
C ALA A 92 20.95 6.36 -4.61
N GLN A 93 22.23 6.67 -4.46
CA GLN A 93 23.29 5.68 -4.30
C GLN A 93 23.81 5.72 -2.87
N ALA A 94 23.84 4.57 -2.22
CA ALA A 94 24.55 4.38 -0.97
C ALA A 94 25.85 3.63 -1.22
N ARG A 95 26.91 4.07 -0.55
CA ARG A 95 28.14 3.31 -0.39
C ARG A 95 28.01 2.32 0.75
N LYS A 96 28.86 1.30 0.73
CA LYS A 96 29.03 0.39 1.85
C LYS A 96 29.20 1.15 3.18
N ASN A 97 28.50 0.66 4.19
CA ASN A 97 28.40 1.16 5.57
C ASN A 97 27.62 2.46 5.78
N GLN A 98 27.13 3.11 4.72
CA GLN A 98 26.26 4.28 4.92
C GLN A 98 24.93 3.85 5.54
N VAL A 99 24.33 4.77 6.30
CA VAL A 99 23.07 4.55 7.02
C VAL A 99 21.98 5.43 6.45
N LEU A 100 20.90 4.80 5.99
CA LEU A 100 19.66 5.47 5.64
C LEU A 100 18.75 5.51 6.85
N LYS A 101 18.27 6.70 7.18
CA LYS A 101 17.26 6.95 8.21
C LYS A 101 16.02 7.58 7.59
N LEU A 102 14.88 6.94 7.80
CA LEU A 102 13.56 7.48 7.49
C LEU A 102 12.90 7.94 8.79
N SER A 103 12.58 9.23 8.86
CA SER A 103 11.85 9.82 9.99
C SER A 103 10.39 10.09 9.62
N TYR A 104 9.58 10.52 10.60
CA TYR A 104 8.14 10.74 10.43
C TYR A 104 7.79 11.54 9.16
N PRO A 105 6.76 11.12 8.41
CA PRO A 105 6.31 11.82 7.23
C PRO A 105 5.50 13.07 7.55
N THR A 106 5.58 14.06 6.67
CA THR A 106 4.69 15.25 6.72
C THR A 106 3.35 14.97 6.06
N THR A 107 3.31 14.08 5.08
CA THR A 107 2.09 13.63 4.39
C THR A 107 2.19 12.15 4.04
N GLY A 108 1.04 11.46 3.97
CA GLY A 108 0.97 10.01 3.77
C GLY A 108 1.31 9.21 5.04
N SER A 109 1.20 7.89 4.95
CA SER A 109 1.36 6.99 6.09
C SER A 109 2.36 5.85 5.87
N ARG A 110 2.65 5.48 4.61
CA ARG A 110 3.53 4.35 4.30
C ARG A 110 4.60 4.75 3.30
N ALA A 111 5.86 4.47 3.61
CA ALA A 111 6.95 4.59 2.65
C ALA A 111 7.36 3.22 2.12
N TYR A 112 7.98 3.20 0.95
CA TYR A 112 8.56 2.00 0.36
C TYR A 112 10.04 2.22 0.13
N LEU A 113 10.87 1.33 0.66
CA LEU A 113 12.29 1.23 0.31
C LEU A 113 12.44 0.15 -0.75
N CYS A 114 12.77 0.57 -1.96
CA CYS A 114 13.09 -0.32 -3.07
C CYS A 114 14.60 -0.39 -3.24
N LEU A 115 15.11 -1.59 -3.52
CA LEU A 115 16.52 -1.86 -3.77
C LEU A 115 16.71 -2.23 -5.23
N ALA A 116 17.84 -1.90 -5.82
CA ALA A 116 18.11 -2.33 -7.18
C ALA A 116 18.14 -3.86 -7.26
N GLY A 117 17.50 -4.42 -8.29
CA GLY A 117 17.22 -5.85 -8.41
C GLY A 117 16.09 -6.37 -7.50
N GLY A 118 15.47 -5.52 -6.67
CA GLY A 118 14.43 -5.89 -5.71
C GLY A 118 14.97 -6.56 -4.45
N VAL A 119 14.10 -6.79 -3.46
CA VAL A 119 14.41 -7.58 -2.27
C VAL A 119 14.37 -9.07 -2.61
N ASP A 120 15.50 -9.75 -2.48
CA ASP A 120 15.67 -11.13 -2.97
C ASP A 120 15.36 -12.18 -1.90
N VAL A 121 14.06 -12.36 -1.63
CA VAL A 121 13.56 -13.43 -0.76
C VAL A 121 12.84 -14.51 -1.56
N PRO A 122 12.75 -15.75 -1.06
CA PRO A 122 12.02 -16.80 -1.77
C PRO A 122 10.55 -16.44 -2.02
N GLN A 123 10.04 -16.82 -3.19
CA GLN A 123 8.62 -16.75 -3.47
C GLN A 123 7.89 -17.89 -2.74
N VAL A 124 6.76 -17.56 -2.12
CA VAL A 124 5.81 -18.53 -1.55
C VAL A 124 4.48 -18.33 -2.26
N LEU A 125 4.01 -19.40 -2.94
CA LEU A 125 2.81 -19.36 -3.78
C LEU A 125 2.87 -18.25 -4.84
N GLY A 126 4.02 -18.07 -5.50
CA GLY A 126 4.19 -17.09 -6.58
C GLY A 126 4.41 -15.64 -6.13
N SER A 127 4.56 -15.37 -4.83
CA SER A 127 4.75 -14.01 -4.30
C SER A 127 5.75 -13.97 -3.15
N ARG A 128 6.52 -12.88 -3.09
CA ARG A 128 7.44 -12.48 -2.03
C ARG A 128 6.78 -11.69 -0.91
N SER A 129 5.49 -11.37 -0.99
CA SER A 129 4.79 -10.66 0.09
C SER A 129 4.69 -11.45 1.38
N THR A 130 5.02 -10.79 2.49
CA THR A 130 4.80 -11.28 3.85
C THR A 130 3.30 -11.37 4.16
N GLN A 131 2.85 -12.56 4.56
CA GLN A 131 1.54 -12.80 5.17
C GLN A 131 1.75 -12.99 6.68
N LEU A 132 1.42 -11.97 7.48
CA LEU A 132 1.67 -11.94 8.93
C LEU A 132 0.86 -12.95 9.76
N ARG A 133 -0.40 -13.22 9.41
CA ARG A 133 -1.25 -14.22 10.10
C ARG A 133 -0.71 -15.63 9.95
N GLY A 134 -0.39 -15.97 8.71
CA GLY A 134 0.05 -17.29 8.30
C GLY A 134 1.53 -17.52 8.58
N ALA A 135 2.25 -16.46 8.95
CA ALA A 135 3.68 -16.45 9.21
C ALA A 135 4.50 -17.05 8.04
N PHE A 136 4.21 -16.62 6.81
CA PHE A 136 4.94 -17.06 5.61
C PHE A 136 5.15 -15.95 4.59
N GLY A 137 6.04 -16.19 3.63
CA GLY A 137 6.43 -15.20 2.61
C GLY A 137 7.29 -14.06 3.17
N GLY A 138 7.86 -13.26 2.28
CA GLY A 138 8.76 -12.17 2.65
C GLY A 138 9.97 -12.63 3.45
N TRP A 139 10.38 -11.83 4.43
CA TRP A 139 11.44 -12.21 5.35
C TRP A 139 10.91 -13.13 6.46
N GLN A 140 11.11 -14.44 6.29
CA GLN A 140 10.78 -15.46 7.30
C GLN A 140 9.32 -15.41 7.80
N GLY A 141 8.39 -14.89 7.01
CA GLY A 141 6.98 -14.78 7.39
C GLY A 141 6.66 -13.74 8.47
N ARG A 142 7.58 -12.81 8.77
CA ARG A 142 7.42 -11.86 9.87
C ARG A 142 7.81 -10.43 9.46
N ALA A 143 7.52 -9.50 10.35
CA ALA A 143 8.08 -8.15 10.27
C ALA A 143 9.60 -8.18 10.46
N LEU A 144 10.26 -7.21 9.83
CA LEU A 144 11.69 -6.96 9.97
C LEU A 144 12.02 -6.56 11.41
N GLN A 145 13.17 -7.01 11.88
CA GLN A 145 13.70 -6.78 13.21
C GLN A 145 15.14 -6.29 13.12
N GLN A 146 15.60 -5.64 14.18
CA GLN A 146 16.99 -5.22 14.30
C GLN A 146 17.94 -6.41 14.09
N GLY A 147 18.99 -6.19 13.29
CA GLY A 147 20.00 -7.20 12.95
C GLY A 147 19.63 -8.08 11.75
N ASP A 148 18.42 -7.98 11.20
CA ASP A 148 18.08 -8.71 9.98
C ASP A 148 18.94 -8.24 8.79
N LEU A 149 19.51 -9.21 8.07
CA LEU A 149 20.27 -8.99 6.83
C LEU A 149 19.40 -9.33 5.63
N ILE A 150 18.93 -8.30 4.93
CA ILE A 150 18.01 -8.43 3.81
C ILE A 150 18.78 -8.40 2.48
N PRO A 151 18.73 -9.48 1.68
CA PRO A 151 19.40 -9.54 0.38
C PRO A 151 18.70 -8.67 -0.68
N ALA A 152 19.47 -8.21 -1.67
CA ALA A 152 18.98 -7.49 -2.84
C ALA A 152 19.33 -8.26 -4.11
N GLY A 153 18.45 -8.23 -5.13
CA GLY A 153 18.50 -9.14 -6.29
C GLY A 153 19.59 -8.86 -7.32
N ALA A 154 20.27 -7.70 -7.28
CA ALA A 154 21.55 -7.45 -7.94
C ALA A 154 22.12 -6.09 -7.52
N ALA A 155 23.44 -6.00 -7.30
CA ALA A 155 24.11 -4.70 -7.20
C ALA A 155 24.14 -4.04 -8.58
N ASN A 156 23.14 -3.19 -8.86
CA ASN A 156 23.05 -2.52 -10.15
C ASN A 156 24.21 -1.52 -10.32
N GLN A 157 24.65 -1.32 -11.56
CA GLN A 157 25.72 -0.38 -11.86
C GLN A 157 25.34 1.04 -11.42
N PRO A 158 26.31 1.87 -10.98
CA PRO A 158 26.06 3.28 -10.69
C PRO A 158 25.37 3.95 -11.88
N ARG A 159 24.16 4.47 -11.68
CA ARG A 159 23.45 5.21 -12.72
C ARG A 159 23.94 6.65 -12.77
N ALA A 160 24.06 7.17 -14.00
CA ALA A 160 24.42 8.56 -14.22
C ALA A 160 23.22 9.46 -13.91
N GLY A 161 23.29 10.19 -12.80
CA GLY A 161 22.38 11.28 -12.49
C GLY A 161 21.25 10.92 -11.54
N ASP A 162 21.10 11.78 -10.55
CA ASP A 162 20.00 11.80 -9.60
C ASP A 162 18.71 12.24 -10.32
N PHE A 163 17.64 11.45 -10.22
CA PHE A 163 16.33 11.74 -10.83
C PHE A 163 15.20 11.27 -9.91
N GLY A 164 14.05 11.93 -10.02
CA GLY A 164 12.84 11.54 -9.32
C GLY A 164 11.59 11.78 -10.13
N LEU A 165 10.51 11.16 -9.65
CA LEU A 165 9.20 11.20 -10.27
C LEU A 165 8.20 11.89 -9.34
N GLN A 166 7.13 12.43 -9.92
CA GLN A 166 6.00 12.90 -9.13
C GLN A 166 5.32 11.71 -8.42
N SER A 167 4.91 11.89 -7.17
CA SER A 167 4.17 10.84 -6.44
C SER A 167 2.76 10.69 -6.98
N ALA A 168 2.18 9.49 -6.82
CA ALA A 168 0.77 9.24 -7.13
C ALA A 168 -0.17 10.19 -6.37
N ALA A 169 0.13 10.47 -5.09
CA ALA A 169 -0.66 11.42 -4.29
C ALA A 169 -0.70 12.83 -4.88
N ALA A 170 0.39 13.29 -5.51
CA ALA A 170 0.44 14.61 -6.14
C ALA A 170 -0.11 14.62 -7.58
N ALA A 171 0.06 13.51 -8.32
CA ALA A 171 -0.41 13.40 -9.71
C ALA A 171 -1.91 13.10 -9.80
N LEU A 172 -2.46 12.37 -8.83
CA LEU A 172 -3.83 11.88 -8.82
C LEU A 172 -4.57 12.36 -7.56
N PRO A 173 -4.68 13.68 -7.28
CA PRO A 173 -5.40 14.15 -6.10
C PRO A 173 -6.90 13.84 -6.23
N LEU A 174 -7.51 13.44 -5.12
CA LEU A 174 -8.96 13.31 -5.01
C LEU A 174 -9.37 13.78 -3.61
N ILE A 175 -9.84 15.02 -3.53
CA ILE A 175 -10.16 15.71 -2.28
C ILE A 175 -11.55 16.31 -2.43
N ILE A 176 -12.42 16.06 -1.45
CA ILE A 176 -13.78 16.60 -1.38
C ILE A 176 -13.98 17.11 0.05
N ASP A 177 -14.45 18.36 0.17
CA ASP A 177 -14.62 19.05 1.45
C ASP A 177 -13.37 18.97 2.34
N GLU A 178 -12.20 19.25 1.75
CA GLU A 178 -10.89 19.21 2.40
C GLU A 178 -10.44 17.83 2.92
N LEU A 179 -11.21 16.77 2.64
CA LEU A 179 -10.89 15.40 3.03
C LEU A 179 -10.46 14.56 1.82
N PRO A 180 -9.53 13.61 2.00
CA PRO A 180 -9.27 12.58 1.01
C PRO A 180 -10.56 11.81 0.69
N ALA A 181 -10.93 11.77 -0.58
CA ALA A 181 -12.09 11.05 -1.06
C ALA A 181 -11.69 9.68 -1.66
N ILE A 182 -12.54 8.68 -1.40
CA ILE A 182 -12.35 7.28 -1.79
C ILE A 182 -13.61 6.83 -2.52
N ARG A 183 -13.48 6.46 -3.81
CA ARG A 183 -14.61 5.97 -4.60
C ARG A 183 -14.99 4.55 -4.21
N VAL A 184 -16.30 4.30 -4.13
CA VAL A 184 -16.87 3.00 -3.81
C VAL A 184 -18.04 2.66 -4.72
N LEU A 185 -18.21 1.36 -4.97
CA LEU A 185 -19.39 0.78 -5.59
C LEU A 185 -20.32 0.23 -4.49
N PRO A 186 -21.65 0.40 -4.61
CA PRO A 186 -22.61 -0.35 -3.78
C PRO A 186 -22.35 -1.86 -3.90
N ALA A 187 -22.40 -2.57 -2.76
CA ALA A 187 -22.20 -4.01 -2.72
C ALA A 187 -23.53 -4.76 -2.52
N ALA A 188 -23.46 -6.09 -2.49
CA ALA A 188 -24.62 -6.97 -2.55
C ALA A 188 -25.71 -6.70 -1.50
N GLU A 189 -25.34 -6.26 -0.29
CA GLU A 189 -26.30 -5.99 0.78
C GLU A 189 -26.60 -4.50 0.97
N PHE A 190 -26.20 -3.61 0.05
CA PHE A 190 -26.42 -2.16 0.15
C PHE A 190 -27.91 -1.79 0.35
N ASP A 191 -28.81 -2.40 -0.43
CA ASP A 191 -30.25 -2.13 -0.37
C ASP A 191 -30.95 -2.69 0.88
N CYS A 192 -30.26 -3.55 1.64
CA CYS A 192 -30.71 -4.02 2.93
C CYS A 192 -30.56 -2.96 4.04
N PHE A 193 -29.82 -1.87 3.79
CA PHE A 193 -29.67 -0.75 4.70
C PHE A 193 -30.77 0.29 4.52
N SER A 194 -31.07 1.03 5.59
CA SER A 194 -32.07 2.10 5.53
C SER A 194 -31.60 3.21 4.57
N VAL A 195 -32.53 3.96 3.98
CA VAL A 195 -32.18 5.08 3.09
C VAL A 195 -31.35 6.12 3.85
N GLU A 196 -31.65 6.33 5.13
CA GLU A 196 -30.91 7.21 6.02
C GLU A 196 -29.49 6.72 6.23
N ALA A 197 -29.27 5.40 6.40
CA ALA A 197 -27.94 4.82 6.53
C ALA A 197 -27.13 4.97 5.22
N GLN A 198 -27.77 4.74 4.07
CA GLN A 198 -27.16 4.96 2.76
C GLN A 198 -26.72 6.41 2.57
N GLN A 199 -27.59 7.38 2.85
CA GLN A 199 -27.27 8.80 2.78
C GLN A 199 -26.18 9.20 3.78
N THR A 200 -26.26 8.71 5.01
CA THR A 200 -25.28 8.95 6.08
C THR A 200 -23.88 8.51 5.65
N PHE A 201 -23.76 7.37 4.98
CA PHE A 201 -22.46 6.87 4.55
C PHE A 201 -21.74 7.80 3.58
N PHE A 202 -22.45 8.35 2.60
CA PHE A 202 -21.86 9.23 1.57
C PHE A 202 -21.76 10.69 1.98
N ALA A 203 -22.64 11.16 2.87
CA ALA A 203 -22.56 12.51 3.43
C ALA A 203 -21.56 12.62 4.60
N GLY A 204 -21.30 11.51 5.28
CA GLY A 204 -20.49 11.46 6.49
C GLY A 204 -18.98 11.52 6.26
N GLU A 205 -18.27 11.94 7.30
CA GLU A 205 -16.83 11.80 7.42
C GLU A 205 -16.52 10.55 8.25
N TRP A 206 -15.55 9.76 7.81
CA TRP A 206 -15.21 8.49 8.46
C TRP A 206 -13.79 8.54 9.01
N LYS A 207 -13.68 8.45 10.33
CA LYS A 207 -12.38 8.47 11.03
C LYS A 207 -11.76 7.08 11.03
N ILE A 208 -10.49 6.98 10.66
CA ILE A 208 -9.73 5.72 10.73
C ILE A 208 -9.29 5.51 12.18
N THR A 209 -9.76 4.43 12.81
CA THR A 209 -9.48 4.17 14.22
C THR A 209 -8.09 3.56 14.44
N THR A 210 -7.61 3.59 15.68
CA THR A 210 -6.33 2.98 16.12
C THR A 210 -6.31 1.46 16.06
N GLN A 211 -7.47 0.82 15.89
CA GLN A 211 -7.57 -0.63 15.69
C GLN A 211 -7.35 -1.05 14.22
N SER A 212 -7.10 -0.09 13.33
CA SER A 212 -6.87 -0.33 11.91
C SER A 212 -5.48 -0.88 11.64
N ASN A 213 -5.39 -1.83 10.73
CA ASN A 213 -4.12 -2.45 10.30
C ASN A 213 -4.24 -2.98 8.86
N ARG A 214 -3.28 -3.79 8.41
CA ARG A 214 -3.27 -4.38 7.06
C ARG A 214 -4.41 -5.38 6.79
N TYR A 215 -5.10 -5.89 7.81
CA TYR A 215 -6.28 -6.75 7.62
C TYR A 215 -7.52 -5.93 7.27
N GLY A 216 -7.71 -4.83 8.00
CA GLY A 216 -8.92 -4.04 7.85
C GLY A 216 -8.79 -2.68 8.51
N TYR A 217 -9.34 -1.68 7.85
CA TYR A 217 -9.49 -0.34 8.38
C TYR A 217 -10.85 -0.23 9.05
N ARG A 218 -10.83 0.00 10.36
CA ARG A 218 -12.04 0.17 11.18
C ARG A 218 -12.37 1.65 11.20
N MET A 219 -13.54 1.97 10.68
CA MET A 219 -14.02 3.33 10.52
C MET A 219 -14.92 3.69 11.70
N GLU A 220 -14.79 4.92 12.19
CA GLU A 220 -15.63 5.51 13.23
C GLU A 220 -16.43 6.67 12.64
N GLY A 221 -17.76 6.60 12.80
CA GLY A 221 -18.72 7.61 12.33
C GLY A 221 -20.12 7.31 12.85
N THR A 222 -21.14 7.88 12.19
CA THR A 222 -22.54 7.59 12.49
C THR A 222 -22.86 6.13 12.16
N PRO A 223 -23.39 5.32 13.10
CA PRO A 223 -23.68 3.91 12.84
C PRO A 223 -24.64 3.69 11.66
N LEU A 224 -24.28 2.77 10.78
CA LEU A 224 -25.12 2.34 9.66
C LEU A 224 -25.99 1.17 10.10
N LEU A 225 -27.31 1.35 10.10
CA LEU A 225 -28.25 0.34 10.56
C LEU A 225 -28.96 -0.32 9.37
N PRO A 226 -29.04 -1.67 9.35
CA PRO A 226 -29.85 -2.36 8.37
C PRO A 226 -31.35 -2.15 8.66
N ARG A 227 -32.20 -2.32 7.65
CA ARG A 227 -33.67 -2.21 7.80
C ARG A 227 -34.23 -3.30 8.72
N GLU A 228 -33.58 -4.45 8.71
CA GLU A 228 -33.89 -5.62 9.52
C GLU A 228 -32.59 -6.33 9.93
N ALA A 229 -32.66 -7.27 10.87
CA ALA A 229 -31.48 -8.02 11.27
C ALA A 229 -30.95 -8.87 10.10
N LEU A 230 -29.65 -8.73 9.80
CA LEU A 230 -29.00 -9.43 8.70
C LEU A 230 -28.08 -10.53 9.22
N GLU A 231 -28.41 -11.78 8.93
CA GLU A 231 -27.53 -12.93 9.10
C GLU A 231 -27.01 -13.38 7.73
N ILE A 232 -25.70 -13.26 7.51
CA ILE A 232 -25.08 -13.57 6.23
C ILE A 232 -24.23 -14.83 6.39
N ARG A 233 -24.49 -15.84 5.53
CA ARG A 233 -23.61 -17.02 5.43
C ARG A 233 -22.22 -16.58 5.01
N SER A 234 -21.20 -17.31 5.47
CA SER A 234 -19.82 -17.00 5.09
C SER A 234 -19.67 -16.95 3.56
N HIS A 235 -19.05 -15.88 3.07
CA HIS A 235 -18.85 -15.61 1.65
C HIS A 235 -17.42 -15.14 1.40
N GLY A 236 -17.01 -15.15 0.13
CA GLY A 236 -15.72 -14.63 -0.31
C GLY A 236 -15.56 -13.14 0.01
N ILE A 237 -14.34 -12.77 0.39
CA ILE A 237 -13.92 -11.40 0.67
C ILE A 237 -12.66 -11.11 -0.13
N VAL A 238 -12.63 -9.93 -0.73
CA VAL A 238 -11.45 -9.37 -1.40
C VAL A 238 -11.15 -8.00 -0.79
N PRO A 239 -9.90 -7.50 -0.91
CA PRO A 239 -9.57 -6.13 -0.52
C PRO A 239 -10.54 -5.12 -1.14
N GLY A 240 -10.89 -4.09 -0.38
CA GLY A 240 -11.85 -3.04 -0.73
C GLY A 240 -13.27 -3.28 -0.24
N VAL A 241 -13.68 -4.53 0.00
CA VAL A 241 -15.03 -4.80 0.54
C VAL A 241 -15.23 -4.08 1.87
N ILE A 242 -16.32 -3.34 2.01
CA ILE A 242 -16.71 -2.64 3.23
C ILE A 242 -17.79 -3.45 3.92
N GLN A 243 -17.44 -4.08 5.04
CA GLN A 243 -18.37 -4.83 5.87
C GLN A 243 -18.91 -3.99 7.01
N VAL A 244 -20.18 -4.17 7.37
CA VAL A 244 -20.80 -3.47 8.51
C VAL A 244 -21.27 -4.50 9.54
N PRO A 245 -20.54 -4.68 10.65
CA PRO A 245 -20.98 -5.52 11.77
C PRO A 245 -22.21 -4.94 12.49
N HIS A 246 -22.78 -5.69 13.43
CA HIS A 246 -23.96 -5.29 14.21
C HIS A 246 -23.87 -3.92 14.91
N GLY A 247 -22.65 -3.45 15.23
CA GLY A 247 -22.43 -2.13 15.82
C GLY A 247 -22.54 -0.95 14.84
N GLY A 248 -22.78 -1.22 13.54
CA GLY A 248 -22.95 -0.21 12.50
C GLY A 248 -21.68 0.52 12.05
N GLN A 249 -20.52 0.18 12.62
CA GLN A 249 -19.23 0.80 12.28
C GLN A 249 -18.54 0.05 11.12
N PRO A 250 -18.32 0.69 9.96
CA PRO A 250 -17.76 0.02 8.79
C PRO A 250 -16.32 -0.49 9.00
N ILE A 251 -16.01 -1.61 8.34
CA ILE A 251 -14.66 -2.18 8.25
C ILE A 251 -14.31 -2.37 6.78
N VAL A 252 -13.37 -1.58 6.27
CA VAL A 252 -12.81 -1.79 4.93
C VAL A 252 -11.80 -2.91 4.99
N GLN A 253 -12.00 -3.98 4.21
CA GLN A 253 -11.09 -5.11 4.11
C GLN A 253 -9.85 -4.69 3.32
N MET A 254 -8.66 -4.89 3.88
CA MET A 254 -7.39 -4.44 3.28
C MET A 254 -6.57 -5.63 2.76
N ARG A 255 -5.30 -5.42 2.39
CA ARG A 255 -4.49 -6.41 1.64
C ARG A 255 -4.28 -7.75 2.37
N ASP A 256 -4.29 -7.76 3.70
CA ASP A 256 -4.17 -8.99 4.50
C ASP A 256 -5.53 -9.51 5.02
N ALA A 257 -6.65 -9.02 4.46
CA ALA A 257 -7.98 -9.44 4.85
C ALA A 257 -8.17 -10.96 4.76
N GLN A 258 -9.07 -11.47 5.61
CA GLN A 258 -9.46 -12.88 5.55
C GLN A 258 -10.21 -13.13 4.24
N PRO A 259 -9.93 -14.22 3.51
CA PRO A 259 -10.63 -14.52 2.26
C PRO A 259 -12.12 -14.83 2.40
N SER A 260 -12.62 -14.98 3.63
CA SER A 260 -14.03 -15.22 3.92
C SER A 260 -14.51 -14.47 5.15
N GLY A 261 -15.77 -14.05 5.15
CA GLY A 261 -16.44 -13.38 6.27
C GLY A 261 -17.95 -13.54 6.21
N GLY A 262 -18.64 -13.19 7.31
CA GLY A 262 -20.10 -13.33 7.44
C GLY A 262 -20.83 -12.03 7.82
N TYR A 263 -20.20 -10.88 7.64
CA TYR A 263 -20.85 -9.58 7.83
C TYR A 263 -21.36 -9.04 6.49
N PRO A 264 -22.49 -8.31 6.49
CA PRO A 264 -23.06 -7.74 5.26
C PRO A 264 -22.08 -6.78 4.58
N LYS A 265 -21.98 -6.89 3.26
CA LYS A 265 -21.17 -6.04 2.39
C LYS A 265 -22.00 -4.83 1.99
N PHE A 266 -21.64 -3.69 2.53
CA PHE A 266 -22.34 -2.43 2.28
C PHE A 266 -21.89 -1.81 0.95
N ALA A 267 -20.58 -1.66 0.76
CA ALA A 267 -19.97 -1.12 -0.44
C ALA A 267 -18.62 -1.78 -0.69
N THR A 268 -17.94 -1.42 -1.78
CA THR A 268 -16.58 -1.88 -2.09
C THR A 268 -15.76 -0.71 -2.62
N VAL A 269 -14.64 -0.41 -1.96
CA VAL A 269 -13.63 0.53 -2.48
C VAL A 269 -13.10 -0.03 -3.80
N ILE A 270 -13.09 0.81 -4.83
CA ILE A 270 -12.56 0.41 -6.14
C ILE A 270 -11.06 0.17 -6.04
N GLU A 271 -10.52 -0.80 -6.80
CA GLU A 271 -9.09 -1.14 -6.78
C GLU A 271 -8.22 0.10 -7.02
N ALA A 272 -8.68 1.01 -7.90
CA ALA A 272 -7.98 2.23 -8.24
C ALA A 272 -7.78 3.22 -7.07
N ASP A 273 -8.55 3.11 -5.99
CA ASP A 273 -8.49 4.01 -4.83
C ASP A 273 -7.99 3.32 -3.55
N LEU A 274 -7.73 2.00 -3.56
CA LEU A 274 -7.20 1.28 -2.40
C LEU A 274 -5.87 1.83 -1.88
N TRP A 275 -4.99 2.25 -2.80
CA TRP A 275 -3.71 2.86 -2.45
C TRP A 275 -3.87 4.15 -1.63
N ARG A 276 -4.98 4.90 -1.84
CA ARG A 276 -5.28 6.12 -1.09
C ARG A 276 -5.54 5.82 0.38
N LEU A 277 -6.30 4.76 0.67
CA LEU A 277 -6.47 4.25 2.04
C LEU A 277 -5.14 3.75 2.62
N GLY A 278 -4.31 3.12 1.79
CA GLY A 278 -2.93 2.77 2.11
C GLY A 278 -2.03 3.97 2.47
N GLN A 279 -2.43 5.20 2.16
CA GLN A 279 -1.71 6.41 2.56
C GLN A 279 -2.44 7.26 3.61
N ALA A 280 -3.70 6.98 3.89
CA ALA A 280 -4.48 7.68 4.90
C ALA A 280 -3.95 7.35 6.33
N PRO A 281 -3.50 8.36 7.10
CA PRO A 281 -2.99 8.13 8.45
C PRO A 281 -4.07 7.61 9.42
N ILE A 282 -3.68 6.78 10.37
CA ILE A 282 -4.54 6.42 11.50
C ILE A 282 -4.92 7.69 12.28
N GLY A 283 -6.19 7.80 12.66
CA GLY A 283 -6.77 8.98 13.31
C GLY A 283 -7.24 10.06 12.36
N SER A 284 -6.85 10.01 11.08
CA SER A 284 -7.38 10.92 10.05
C SER A 284 -8.80 10.55 9.63
N LYS A 285 -9.43 11.43 8.85
CA LYS A 285 -10.76 11.22 8.28
C LYS A 285 -10.66 11.09 6.77
N VAL A 286 -11.58 10.32 6.20
CA VAL A 286 -11.80 10.19 4.76
C VAL A 286 -13.28 10.36 4.45
N ARG A 287 -13.59 10.62 3.18
CA ARG A 287 -14.95 10.58 2.66
C ARG A 287 -15.09 9.44 1.65
N PHE A 288 -16.19 8.72 1.71
CA PHE A 288 -16.55 7.78 0.66
C PHE A 288 -17.48 8.45 -0.34
N VAL A 289 -17.24 8.23 -1.62
CA VAL A 289 -18.10 8.73 -2.69
C VAL A 289 -18.56 7.58 -3.57
N GLN A 290 -19.84 7.59 -3.91
CA GLN A 290 -20.38 6.59 -4.81
C GLN A 290 -19.84 6.83 -6.22
N CYS A 291 -19.48 5.76 -6.93
CA CYS A 291 -19.18 5.81 -8.35
C CYS A 291 -19.97 4.76 -9.14
N SER A 292 -19.97 4.85 -10.46
CA SER A 292 -20.42 3.80 -11.37
C SER A 292 -19.31 2.79 -11.66
N TYR A 293 -19.66 1.67 -12.30
CA TYR A 293 -18.68 0.69 -12.76
C TYR A 293 -17.76 1.28 -13.83
N GLU A 294 -18.31 2.08 -14.74
CA GLU A 294 -17.57 2.77 -15.79
C GLU A 294 -16.55 3.75 -15.20
N GLU A 295 -16.94 4.55 -14.21
CA GLU A 295 -16.04 5.45 -13.48
C GLU A 295 -14.96 4.69 -12.72
N ALA A 296 -15.26 3.48 -12.23
CA ALA A 296 -14.29 2.61 -11.56
C ALA A 296 -13.23 2.07 -12.54
N VAL A 297 -13.63 1.71 -13.77
CA VAL A 297 -12.72 1.28 -14.83
C VAL A 297 -11.86 2.45 -15.31
N GLU A 298 -12.45 3.62 -15.56
CA GLU A 298 -11.71 4.81 -15.97
C GLU A 298 -10.68 5.24 -14.91
N ALA A 299 -11.04 5.12 -13.63
CA ALA A 299 -10.11 5.35 -12.52
C ALA A 299 -8.91 4.40 -12.56
N LEU A 300 -9.14 3.13 -12.88
CA LEU A 300 -8.09 2.13 -12.98
C LEU A 300 -7.18 2.40 -14.19
N ASP A 301 -7.76 2.77 -15.32
CA ASP A 301 -7.01 3.17 -16.52
C ASP A 301 -6.16 4.43 -16.26
N THR A 302 -6.67 5.36 -15.45
CA THR A 302 -5.90 6.54 -15.01
C THR A 302 -4.67 6.15 -14.18
N ASN A 303 -4.80 5.18 -13.27
CA ASN A 303 -3.66 4.65 -12.51
C ASN A 303 -2.64 3.97 -13.43
N HIS A 304 -3.09 3.18 -14.41
CA HIS A 304 -2.21 2.57 -15.40
C HIS A 304 -1.48 3.64 -16.23
N ALA A 305 -2.20 4.65 -16.72
CA ALA A 305 -1.61 5.75 -17.48
C ALA A 305 -0.53 6.50 -16.69
N PHE A 306 -0.74 6.73 -15.39
CA PHE A 306 0.26 7.33 -14.51
C PHE A 306 1.56 6.50 -14.45
N ILE A 307 1.46 5.18 -14.33
CA ILE A 307 2.62 4.27 -14.33
C ILE A 307 3.29 4.23 -15.72
N GLU A 308 2.52 4.21 -16.80
CA GLU A 308 3.02 4.29 -18.18
C GLU A 308 3.78 5.60 -18.44
N ASP A 309 3.29 6.73 -17.92
CA ASP A 309 3.95 8.03 -18.05
C ASP A 309 5.28 8.07 -17.30
N ALA A 310 5.30 7.53 -16.07
CA ALA A 310 6.55 7.32 -15.33
C ALA A 310 7.55 6.49 -16.14
N ARG A 311 7.09 5.39 -16.77
CA ARG A 311 7.92 4.53 -17.61
C ARG A 311 8.48 5.28 -18.82
N ARG A 312 7.64 6.04 -19.52
CA ARG A 312 8.04 6.86 -20.69
C ARG A 312 9.08 7.92 -20.32
N LEU A 313 8.92 8.60 -19.18
CA LEU A 313 9.89 9.57 -18.68
C LEU A 313 11.26 8.94 -18.39
N LEU A 314 11.27 7.73 -17.81
CA LEU A 314 12.50 6.98 -17.55
C LEU A 314 13.17 6.48 -18.84
N ALA A 315 12.39 6.06 -19.83
CA ALA A 315 12.90 5.66 -21.14
C ALA A 315 13.60 6.83 -21.87
N LEU A 316 13.00 8.04 -21.83
CA LEU A 316 13.59 9.25 -22.40
C LEU A 316 14.93 9.64 -21.75
N ARG A 317 15.14 9.24 -20.49
CA ARG A 317 16.39 9.44 -19.75
C ARG A 317 17.45 8.36 -20.02
N GLY A 318 17.13 7.32 -20.79
CA GLY A 318 18.00 6.17 -21.00
C GLY A 318 18.14 5.27 -19.77
N LEU A 319 17.18 5.31 -18.84
CA LEU A 319 17.22 4.57 -17.58
C LEU A 319 16.54 3.19 -17.65
N GLN A 320 15.88 2.87 -18.77
CA GLN A 320 15.45 1.50 -19.05
C GLN A 320 16.60 0.71 -19.67
N GLY A 321 17.10 -0.29 -18.94
CA GLY A 321 18.06 -1.23 -19.47
C GLY A 321 17.48 -1.90 -20.73
N HIS A 322 18.31 -2.06 -21.76
CA HIS A 322 17.95 -2.91 -22.89
C HIS A 322 17.64 -4.31 -22.36
N ARG A 323 16.42 -4.78 -22.61
CA ARG A 323 16.00 -6.17 -22.38
C ARG A 323 16.92 -7.13 -23.12
#